data_AF-A0A965MMY8-F1
#
_entry.id   AF-A0A965MMY8-F1
#
_cell.length_a   1.000
_cell.length_b   1.000
_cell.length_c   1.000
_cell.angle_alpha   90.00
_cell.angle_beta   90.00
_cell.angle_gamma   90.00
#
_symmetry.space_group_name_H-M   'P 1'
#
loop_
_entity.id
_entity.type
_entity.pdbx_description
1 polymer ?
#
loop_
_entity_poly.entity_id
_entity_poly.type
_entity_poly.pdbx_seq_one_letter_code
_entity_poly.pdbx_strand_id
1 'polypeptide(L)'
;MYFGQFQLPLNADGTVPSYIAGYKYYDPNNAGSSVRFWYQGWKDLVFGKIKEAISNGFNGIFLDDIGKTNNFKPNNPFGNEIVADIDDKMADFVSEIRAFLTSISNGEKTYLVGNDPIGILMSSPQVAKNFDAVLNEGGINSRSVDLSHMYPDLSTSEALKKVVENYQQFGVTVLGHDWFANKLEILKLIKDLDVYSNLGVVTSYQIGFQGPDLLKYGPLVLTATEDNQVLSGTSNLPFIYSSGIKLNSTFSSGSNNDQFKVNKNVTSIIDSGGIDTAWFDVPFSAVKFQFTSTSDSTVTYKTNELTRLHDIERLIFSDKSIAIDINGNAGTTAKILGAVFGKDSLSNKQYVGIGLSLLDAGMSTTTLASLAVDAANLKTNDQIVSTLWKNVFGTTASISDKAPYIKLLDDGMTPGTLAWLAADTTFNKVNINLVGLAQTGIEYIPVS
;
A
#
# COMPACT_ATOMS: atom_id res chain seq x y z
N MET A 1 21.43 8.61 2.80
CA MET A 1 21.97 9.94 2.46
C MET A 1 21.46 10.26 1.07
N TYR A 2 20.72 11.36 0.90
CA TYR A 2 20.23 11.84 -0.39
C TYR A 2 21.30 12.71 -1.05
N PHE A 3 21.78 12.36 -2.25
CA PHE A 3 22.88 13.09 -2.86
C PHE A 3 22.42 14.32 -3.67
N GLY A 4 21.10 14.56 -3.76
CA GLY A 4 20.50 15.64 -4.56
C GLY A 4 20.04 16.92 -3.84
N GLN A 5 20.04 17.02 -2.50
CA GLN A 5 19.39 18.15 -1.78
C GLN A 5 20.30 18.96 -0.83
N PHE A 6 21.61 18.71 -0.80
CA PHE A 6 22.49 19.60 -0.06
C PHE A 6 22.56 20.97 -0.76
N GLN A 7 22.34 22.06 -0.02
CA GLN A 7 22.78 23.37 -0.51
C GLN A 7 24.22 23.25 -0.96
N LEU A 8 24.53 23.69 -2.19
CA LEU A 8 25.88 23.65 -2.77
C LEU A 8 26.89 24.10 -1.71
N PRO A 9 27.67 23.18 -1.10
CA PRO A 9 28.58 23.57 -0.05
C PRO A 9 29.70 24.35 -0.74
N LEU A 10 29.77 25.66 -0.53
CA LEU A 10 30.88 26.45 -1.04
C LEU A 10 32.12 26.15 -0.20
N ASN A 11 33.28 26.18 -0.85
CA ASN A 11 34.56 26.24 -0.14
C ASN A 11 34.58 27.50 0.75
N ALA A 12 35.51 27.55 1.72
CA ALA A 12 35.65 28.69 2.63
C ALA A 12 35.90 30.03 1.91
N ASP A 13 36.40 29.97 0.67
CA ASP A 13 36.64 31.12 -0.21
C ASP A 13 35.44 31.48 -1.12
N GLY A 14 34.30 30.81 -0.95
CA GLY A 14 33.10 31.02 -1.74
C GLY A 14 33.09 30.32 -3.11
N THR A 15 34.13 29.56 -3.45
CA THR A 15 34.18 28.81 -4.72
C THR A 15 33.42 27.49 -4.64
N VAL A 16 32.99 26.97 -5.80
CA VAL A 16 32.34 25.66 -5.89
C VAL A 16 33.41 24.56 -5.72
N PRO A 17 33.19 23.54 -4.89
CA PRO A 17 34.13 22.44 -4.73
C PRO A 17 34.40 21.70 -6.05
N SER A 18 35.64 21.23 -6.22
CA SER A 18 36.09 20.54 -7.44
C SER A 18 35.36 19.22 -7.72
N TYR A 19 34.75 18.62 -6.69
CA TYR A 19 33.93 17.42 -6.84
C TYR A 19 32.53 17.71 -7.39
N ILE A 20 32.10 18.98 -7.52
CA ILE A 20 30.85 19.31 -8.22
C ILE A 20 31.14 19.33 -9.73
N ALA A 21 30.42 18.50 -10.50
CA ALA A 21 30.64 18.36 -11.95
C ALA A 21 29.74 19.30 -12.76
N GLY A 22 28.45 19.04 -12.75
CA GLY A 22 27.45 19.80 -13.50
C GLY A 22 26.23 20.10 -12.63
N TYR A 23 25.69 21.30 -12.81
CA TYR A 23 24.48 21.78 -12.15
C TYR A 23 23.40 22.05 -13.21
N LYS A 24 22.23 21.44 -13.07
CA LYS A 24 21.11 21.67 -13.99
C LYS A 24 19.88 22.14 -13.22
N TYR A 25 19.46 23.36 -13.53
CA TYR A 25 18.26 24.01 -12.99
C TYR A 25 17.03 23.50 -13.72
N TYR A 26 16.68 22.21 -13.58
CA TYR A 26 15.49 21.68 -14.27
C TYR A 26 14.18 21.93 -13.53
N ASP A 27 14.24 22.27 -12.23
CA ASP A 27 13.05 22.56 -11.42
C ASP A 27 13.45 23.40 -10.20
N PRO A 28 12.80 24.56 -9.91
CA PRO A 28 13.03 25.33 -8.68
C PRO A 28 12.76 24.54 -7.38
N ASN A 29 12.09 23.38 -7.46
CA ASN A 29 11.85 22.48 -6.32
C ASN A 29 12.76 21.23 -6.28
N ASN A 30 13.62 21.01 -7.28
CA ASN A 30 14.43 19.79 -7.40
C ASN A 30 15.81 20.06 -8.04
N ALA A 31 16.52 21.07 -7.53
CA ALA A 31 17.84 21.43 -8.00
C ALA A 31 18.91 20.47 -7.43
N GLY A 32 19.38 19.51 -8.24
CA GLY A 32 20.45 18.59 -7.90
C GLY A 32 21.76 18.89 -8.61
N SER A 33 22.89 18.72 -7.91
CA SER A 33 24.23 18.76 -8.50
C SER A 33 24.72 17.35 -8.78
N SER A 34 25.33 17.14 -9.95
CA SER A 34 26.10 15.92 -10.19
C SER A 34 27.48 16.02 -9.54
N VAL A 35 27.93 14.92 -8.94
CA VAL A 35 29.15 14.88 -8.13
C VAL A 35 30.14 13.86 -8.66
N ARG A 36 31.42 14.25 -8.71
CA ARG A 36 32.55 13.38 -8.98
C ARG A 36 32.85 12.58 -7.73
N PHE A 37 32.06 11.54 -7.50
CA PHE A 37 32.10 10.77 -6.25
C PHE A 37 33.46 10.10 -5.99
N TRP A 38 34.31 9.97 -7.02
CA TRP A 38 35.67 9.46 -6.90
C TRP A 38 36.69 10.50 -6.39
N TYR A 39 36.31 11.77 -6.21
CA TYR A 39 37.19 12.81 -5.68
C TYR A 39 37.26 12.74 -4.16
N GLN A 40 38.48 12.88 -3.62
CA GLN A 40 38.71 12.74 -2.17
C GLN A 40 37.85 13.69 -1.32
N GLY A 41 37.69 14.95 -1.74
CA GLY A 41 36.88 15.91 -0.99
C GLY A 41 35.39 15.52 -0.85
N TRP A 42 34.86 14.76 -1.82
CA TRP A 42 33.52 14.19 -1.69
C TRP A 42 33.49 12.99 -0.76
N LYS A 43 34.47 12.08 -0.91
CA LYS A 43 34.62 10.91 -0.04
C LYS A 43 34.72 11.32 1.42
N ASP A 44 35.52 12.35 1.73
CA ASP A 44 35.69 12.91 3.07
C ASP A 44 34.37 13.43 3.65
N LEU A 45 33.55 14.12 2.83
CA LEU A 45 32.23 14.60 3.23
C LEU A 45 31.30 13.44 3.57
N VAL A 46 31.25 12.41 2.72
CA VAL A 46 30.43 11.22 2.93
C VAL A 46 30.88 10.47 4.19
N PHE A 47 32.18 10.23 4.38
CA PHE A 47 32.70 9.59 5.58
C PHE A 47 32.42 10.42 6.84
N GLY A 48 32.51 11.75 6.77
CA GLY A 48 32.10 12.64 7.85
C GLY A 48 30.63 12.46 8.24
N LYS A 49 29.73 12.35 7.26
CA LYS A 49 28.30 12.13 7.48
C LYS A 49 27.97 10.74 8.00
N ILE A 50 28.68 9.71 7.54
CA ILE A 50 28.57 8.35 8.10
C ILE A 50 28.95 8.38 9.58
N LYS A 51 30.08 9.01 9.92
CA LYS A 51 30.53 9.12 11.31
C LYS A 51 29.52 9.86 12.18
N GLU A 52 28.96 10.97 11.69
CA GLU A 52 27.90 11.73 12.37
C GLU A 52 26.67 10.84 12.63
N ALA A 53 26.17 10.12 11.61
CA ALA A 53 25.01 9.25 11.74
C ALA A 53 25.24 8.14 12.78
N ILE A 54 26.38 7.43 12.72
CA ILE A 54 26.69 6.39 13.70
C ILE A 54 26.81 6.98 15.12
N SER A 55 27.42 8.16 15.27
CA SER A 55 27.51 8.83 16.57
C SER A 55 26.16 9.26 17.15
N ASN A 56 25.16 9.46 16.29
CA ASN A 56 23.78 9.77 16.67
C ASN A 56 22.94 8.51 16.95
N GLY A 57 23.55 7.33 16.98
CA GLY A 57 22.90 6.08 17.37
C GLY A 57 22.24 5.30 16.23
N PHE A 58 22.44 5.70 14.97
CA PHE A 58 21.97 4.90 13.84
C PHE A 58 22.82 3.62 13.69
N ASN A 59 22.19 2.47 13.46
CA ASN A 59 22.88 1.19 13.30
C ASN A 59 23.21 0.84 11.84
N GLY A 60 23.15 1.81 10.93
CA GLY A 60 23.41 1.57 9.52
C GLY A 60 23.22 2.80 8.63
N ILE A 61 23.53 2.62 7.35
CA ILE A 61 23.50 3.65 6.32
C ILE A 61 22.68 3.15 5.13
N PHE A 62 21.75 3.98 4.68
CA PHE A 62 21.08 3.86 3.39
C PHE A 62 21.83 4.72 2.35
N LEU A 63 22.35 4.09 1.30
CA LEU A 63 23.07 4.73 0.19
C LEU A 63 22.13 4.94 -0.99
N ASP A 64 21.73 6.18 -1.21
CA ASP A 64 20.93 6.56 -2.36
C ASP A 64 21.80 6.91 -3.59
N ASP A 65 21.20 7.17 -4.75
CA ASP A 65 21.84 7.70 -5.96
C ASP A 65 23.06 6.89 -6.47
N ILE A 66 23.16 5.59 -6.15
CA ILE A 66 24.24 4.71 -6.63
C ILE A 66 24.23 4.66 -8.17
N GLY A 67 23.04 4.66 -8.77
CA GLY A 67 22.83 4.71 -10.23
C GLY A 67 23.20 6.04 -10.91
N LYS A 68 23.62 7.09 -10.17
CA LYS A 68 24.03 8.37 -10.77
C LYS A 68 25.38 8.32 -11.48
N THR A 69 26.00 7.15 -11.63
CA THR A 69 27.08 6.91 -12.60
C THR A 69 26.64 7.29 -14.02
N ASN A 70 25.35 7.19 -14.33
CA ASN A 70 24.74 7.64 -15.58
C ASN A 70 25.01 9.13 -15.89
N ASN A 71 25.28 9.96 -14.89
CA ASN A 71 25.66 11.36 -15.08
C ASN A 71 27.05 11.54 -15.73
N PHE A 72 27.84 10.48 -15.87
CA PHE A 72 29.18 10.50 -16.47
C PHE A 72 29.34 9.45 -17.58
N LYS A 73 28.23 8.91 -18.09
CA LYS A 73 28.18 8.02 -19.26
C LYS A 73 27.95 8.84 -20.54
N PRO A 74 28.13 8.24 -21.74
CA PRO A 74 27.75 8.89 -23.00
C PRO A 74 26.29 9.38 -22.98
N ASN A 75 26.03 10.52 -23.62
CA ASN A 75 24.70 11.16 -23.66
C ASN A 75 24.14 11.59 -22.31
N ASN A 76 24.98 11.75 -21.28
CA ASN A 76 24.52 12.22 -19.98
C ASN A 76 23.84 13.60 -20.10
N PRO A 77 22.76 13.84 -19.35
CA PRO A 77 22.00 15.08 -19.48
C PRO A 77 22.75 16.30 -18.93
N PHE A 78 23.81 16.13 -18.14
CA PHE A 78 24.51 17.23 -17.48
C PHE A 78 25.64 17.84 -18.33
N GLY A 79 26.00 17.21 -19.45
CA GLY A 79 27.17 17.60 -20.23
C GLY A 79 28.49 17.39 -19.48
N ASN A 80 28.49 16.49 -18.49
CA ASN A 80 29.68 16.14 -17.72
C ASN A 80 30.67 15.35 -18.58
N GLU A 81 31.91 15.25 -18.08
CA GLU A 81 32.91 14.37 -18.66
C GLU A 81 32.44 12.91 -18.72
N ILE A 82 32.88 12.20 -19.78
CA ILE A 82 32.62 10.77 -19.93
C ILE A 82 33.74 10.00 -19.23
N VAL A 83 33.37 9.12 -18.30
CA VAL A 83 34.30 8.29 -17.54
C VAL A 83 34.01 6.82 -17.87
N ALA A 84 34.95 6.15 -18.54
CA ALA A 84 34.73 4.82 -19.10
C ALA A 84 34.50 3.73 -18.03
N ASP A 85 35.18 3.84 -16.89
CA ASP A 85 35.14 2.90 -15.76
C ASP A 85 34.26 3.40 -14.60
N ILE A 86 33.26 4.25 -14.90
CA ILE A 86 32.49 4.96 -13.85
C ILE A 86 31.75 4.03 -12.89
N ASP A 87 31.20 2.91 -13.39
CA ASP A 87 30.49 1.93 -12.56
C ASP A 87 31.47 1.21 -11.61
N ASP A 88 32.68 0.90 -12.09
CA ASP A 88 33.73 0.29 -11.27
C ASP A 88 34.22 1.28 -10.20
N LYS A 89 34.38 2.56 -10.53
CA LYS A 89 34.70 3.60 -9.54
C LYS A 89 33.63 3.71 -8.45
N MET A 90 32.35 3.54 -8.80
CA MET A 90 31.27 3.55 -7.80
C MET A 90 31.32 2.29 -6.94
N ALA A 91 31.61 1.13 -7.54
CA ALA A 91 31.80 -0.12 -6.80
C ALA A 91 32.97 -0.05 -5.81
N ASP A 92 34.08 0.57 -6.20
CA ASP A 92 35.22 0.87 -5.32
C ASP A 92 34.80 1.80 -4.17
N PHE A 93 34.05 2.86 -4.47
CA PHE A 93 33.60 3.80 -3.44
C PHE A 93 32.64 3.14 -2.43
N VAL A 94 31.73 2.27 -2.88
CA VAL A 94 30.88 1.45 -2.00
C VAL A 94 31.73 0.55 -1.10
N SER A 95 32.78 -0.06 -1.64
CA SER A 95 33.71 -0.90 -0.88
C SER A 95 34.46 -0.09 0.18
N GLU A 96 34.89 1.14 -0.15
CA GLU A 96 35.50 2.08 0.80
C GLU A 96 34.51 2.49 1.90
N ILE A 97 33.25 2.77 1.56
CA ILE A 97 32.19 3.07 2.53
C ILE A 97 31.99 1.90 3.50
N ARG A 98 31.90 0.66 2.99
CA ARG A 98 31.79 -0.52 3.85
C ARG A 98 32.98 -0.65 4.79
N ALA A 99 34.20 -0.54 4.27
CA ALA A 99 35.42 -0.62 5.08
C ALA A 99 35.45 0.47 6.16
N PHE A 100 35.09 1.70 5.82
CA PHE A 100 35.01 2.80 6.78
C PHE A 100 33.96 2.55 7.85
N LEU A 101 32.75 2.14 7.46
CA LEU A 101 31.65 1.83 8.38
C LEU A 101 32.04 0.74 9.38
N THR A 102 32.69 -0.34 8.91
CA THR A 102 33.23 -1.39 9.77
C THR A 102 34.34 -0.87 10.71
N SER A 103 35.18 0.06 10.25
CA SER A 103 36.26 0.61 11.07
C SER A 103 35.76 1.47 12.24
N ILE A 104 34.61 2.12 12.10
CA ILE A 104 34.05 3.02 13.13
C ILE A 104 32.98 2.36 14.00
N SER A 105 32.53 1.14 13.69
CA SER A 105 31.46 0.47 14.42
C SER A 105 31.90 -0.21 15.71
N ASN A 106 33.20 -0.19 16.05
CA ASN A 106 33.76 -0.79 17.27
C ASN A 106 33.36 -2.27 17.50
N GLY A 107 33.14 -3.03 16.42
CA GLY A 107 32.71 -4.42 16.47
C GLY A 107 31.20 -4.62 16.57
N GLU A 108 30.40 -3.56 16.67
CA GLU A 108 28.96 -3.63 16.52
C GLU A 108 28.58 -3.90 15.06
N LYS A 109 27.50 -4.68 14.88
CA LYS A 109 26.94 -4.96 13.56
C LYS A 109 26.33 -3.67 12.99
N THR A 110 26.77 -3.29 11.80
CA THR A 110 26.25 -2.12 11.07
C THR A 110 25.71 -2.53 9.71
N TYR A 111 24.57 -1.94 9.35
CA TYR A 111 23.89 -2.25 8.09
C TYR A 111 24.29 -1.27 6.97
N LEU A 112 24.57 -1.77 5.77
CA LEU A 112 24.68 -0.96 4.55
C LEU A 112 23.62 -1.41 3.56
N VAL A 113 22.64 -0.55 3.33
CA VAL A 113 21.54 -0.78 2.39
C VAL A 113 21.75 0.12 1.18
N GLY A 114 21.87 -0.47 -0.01
CA GLY A 114 22.03 0.26 -1.27
C GLY A 114 20.70 0.52 -1.95
N ASN A 115 20.56 1.67 -2.62
CA ASN A 115 19.42 1.96 -3.48
C ASN A 115 19.78 1.79 -4.95
N ASP A 116 19.00 0.97 -5.65
CA ASP A 116 19.13 0.64 -7.07
C ASP A 116 20.58 0.41 -7.59
N PRO A 117 21.40 -0.46 -6.94
CA PRO A 117 22.78 -0.67 -7.38
C PRO A 117 22.90 -1.62 -8.60
N ILE A 118 21.82 -1.94 -9.31
CA ILE A 118 21.84 -2.98 -10.36
C ILE A 118 22.89 -2.71 -11.44
N GLY A 119 23.05 -1.45 -11.86
CA GLY A 119 24.04 -1.06 -12.86
C GLY A 119 25.49 -1.37 -12.44
N ILE A 120 25.83 -1.08 -11.18
CA ILE A 120 27.19 -1.36 -10.66
C ILE A 120 27.41 -2.85 -10.39
N LEU A 121 26.37 -3.60 -10.01
CA LEU A 121 26.45 -5.05 -9.79
C LEU A 121 26.66 -5.80 -11.10
N MET A 122 26.07 -5.34 -12.20
CA MET A 122 26.29 -5.94 -13.52
C MET A 122 27.74 -5.75 -14.00
N SER A 123 28.35 -4.60 -13.73
CA SER A 123 29.74 -4.30 -14.11
C SER A 123 30.75 -4.94 -13.15
N SER A 124 30.46 -4.92 -11.85
CA SER A 124 31.35 -5.34 -10.76
C SER A 124 30.62 -6.22 -9.73
N PRO A 125 30.26 -7.48 -10.07
CA PRO A 125 29.44 -8.35 -9.22
C PRO A 125 29.99 -8.57 -7.79
N GLN A 126 31.31 -8.53 -7.63
CA GLN A 126 31.99 -8.71 -6.34
C GLN A 126 31.62 -7.65 -5.30
N VAL A 127 31.07 -6.49 -5.70
CA VAL A 127 30.64 -5.44 -4.76
C VAL A 127 29.40 -5.85 -3.98
N ALA A 128 28.64 -6.85 -4.46
CA ALA A 128 27.46 -7.42 -3.80
C ALA A 128 27.67 -7.70 -2.31
N LYS A 129 28.83 -8.28 -1.96
CA LYS A 129 29.20 -8.65 -0.58
C LYS A 129 29.25 -7.47 0.39
N ASN A 130 29.35 -6.24 -0.12
CA ASN A 130 29.41 -5.04 0.70
C ASN A 130 28.02 -4.58 1.14
N PHE A 131 26.93 -5.04 0.52
CA PHE A 131 25.56 -4.72 0.92
C PHE A 131 25.01 -5.78 1.87
N ASP A 132 24.35 -5.35 2.94
CA ASP A 132 23.52 -6.27 3.74
C ASP A 132 22.19 -6.52 3.03
N ALA A 133 21.69 -5.51 2.34
CA ALA A 133 20.51 -5.59 1.49
C ALA A 133 20.45 -4.43 0.49
N VAL A 134 19.50 -4.48 -0.44
CA VAL A 134 19.23 -3.41 -1.40
C VAL A 134 17.75 -3.10 -1.49
N LEU A 135 17.43 -1.85 -1.79
CA LEU A 135 16.14 -1.42 -2.31
C LEU A 135 16.30 -1.14 -3.82
N ASN A 136 15.20 -1.23 -4.55
CA ASN A 136 15.17 -1.05 -5.99
C ASN A 136 14.20 0.05 -6.38
N GLU A 137 14.64 1.12 -7.04
CA GLU A 137 13.79 2.27 -7.47
C GLU A 137 12.70 1.91 -8.52
N GLY A 138 12.74 0.69 -9.07
CA GLY A 138 11.75 0.20 -10.03
C GLY A 138 10.47 -0.33 -9.37
N GLY A 139 9.33 0.17 -9.83
CA GLY A 139 7.99 -0.40 -9.61
C GLY A 139 7.19 -0.37 -10.92
N ILE A 140 6.18 -1.24 -11.08
CA ILE A 140 5.30 -1.27 -12.27
C ILE A 140 4.64 0.10 -12.46
N ASN A 141 4.40 0.82 -11.36
CA ASN A 141 3.77 2.14 -11.35
C ASN A 141 4.72 3.29 -11.00
N SER A 142 6.04 3.06 -10.94
CA SER A 142 6.99 4.13 -10.66
C SER A 142 7.19 5.00 -11.91
N ARG A 143 6.97 6.32 -11.79
CA ARG A 143 7.28 7.28 -12.88
C ARG A 143 8.78 7.46 -13.10
N SER A 144 9.61 6.98 -12.18
CA SER A 144 11.02 7.37 -12.05
C SER A 144 12.01 6.40 -12.70
N VAL A 145 11.65 5.13 -12.92
CA VAL A 145 12.61 4.15 -13.49
C VAL A 145 12.12 3.61 -14.81
N ASP A 146 12.65 4.22 -15.87
CA ASP A 146 12.56 3.68 -17.21
C ASP A 146 13.52 2.48 -17.35
N LEU A 147 13.00 1.29 -17.02
CA LEU A 147 13.73 0.01 -17.21
C LEU A 147 13.95 -0.33 -18.68
N SER A 148 13.36 0.40 -19.64
CA SER A 148 13.51 0.12 -21.08
C SER A 148 14.95 0.30 -21.58
N HIS A 149 15.77 1.09 -20.90
CA HIS A 149 17.19 1.22 -21.23
C HIS A 149 17.97 -0.07 -20.95
N MET A 150 17.55 -0.86 -19.96
CA MET A 150 18.17 -2.16 -19.64
C MET A 150 17.46 -3.32 -20.34
N TYR A 151 16.14 -3.23 -20.49
CA TYR A 151 15.27 -4.27 -21.04
C TYR A 151 14.23 -3.67 -22.00
N PRO A 152 14.63 -3.22 -23.20
CA PRO A 152 13.75 -2.49 -24.12
C PRO A 152 12.59 -3.34 -24.65
N ASP A 153 12.76 -4.66 -24.67
CA ASP A 153 11.81 -5.60 -25.25
C ASP A 153 10.86 -6.24 -24.21
N LEU A 154 10.99 -5.87 -22.93
CA LEU A 154 10.18 -6.43 -21.83
C LEU A 154 9.10 -5.45 -21.37
N SER A 155 7.95 -5.97 -20.93
CA SER A 155 7.01 -5.16 -20.16
C SER A 155 7.63 -4.72 -18.82
N THR A 156 7.13 -3.65 -18.20
CA THR A 156 7.65 -3.15 -16.92
C THR A 156 7.67 -4.22 -15.83
N SER A 157 6.65 -5.10 -15.79
CA SER A 157 6.58 -6.21 -14.82
C SER A 157 7.63 -7.29 -15.09
N GLU A 158 7.86 -7.64 -16.35
CA GLU A 158 8.91 -8.59 -16.74
C GLU A 158 10.32 -8.04 -16.51
N ALA A 159 10.52 -6.75 -16.81
CA ALA A 159 11.77 -6.06 -16.53
C ALA A 159 12.05 -6.00 -15.02
N LEU A 160 11.04 -5.66 -14.20
CA LEU A 160 11.17 -5.65 -12.74
C LEU A 160 11.52 -7.04 -12.20
N LYS A 161 10.81 -8.07 -12.67
CA LYS A 161 11.13 -9.46 -12.32
C LYS A 161 12.58 -9.78 -12.64
N LYS A 162 13.07 -9.39 -13.83
CA LYS A 162 14.44 -9.66 -14.25
C LYS A 162 15.48 -8.94 -13.38
N VAL A 163 15.21 -7.70 -12.98
CA VAL A 163 16.07 -6.95 -12.05
C VAL A 163 16.17 -7.66 -10.70
N VAL A 164 15.04 -8.11 -10.13
CA VAL A 164 15.04 -8.83 -8.85
C VAL A 164 15.77 -10.18 -8.96
N GLU A 165 15.57 -10.93 -10.03
CA GLU A 165 16.31 -12.17 -10.31
C GLU A 165 17.83 -11.94 -10.37
N ASN A 166 18.27 -10.83 -10.97
CA ASN A 166 19.69 -10.50 -11.02
C ASN A 166 20.24 -10.20 -9.62
N TYR A 167 19.54 -9.43 -8.78
CA TYR A 167 19.96 -9.20 -7.39
C TYR A 167 20.11 -10.53 -6.62
N GLN A 168 19.15 -11.45 -6.78
CA GLN A 168 19.22 -12.78 -6.19
C GLN A 168 20.40 -13.60 -6.72
N GLN A 169 20.68 -13.53 -8.02
CA GLN A 169 21.85 -14.17 -8.64
C GLN A 169 23.17 -13.64 -8.07
N PHE A 170 23.24 -12.35 -7.74
CA PHE A 170 24.39 -11.75 -7.07
C PHE A 170 24.46 -12.07 -5.56
N GLY A 171 23.49 -12.79 -5.02
CA GLY A 171 23.45 -13.16 -3.59
C GLY A 171 23.13 -11.99 -2.67
N VAL A 172 22.45 -10.95 -3.18
CA VAL A 172 22.08 -9.77 -2.40
C VAL A 172 20.61 -9.84 -1.99
N THR A 173 20.34 -9.60 -0.71
CA THR A 173 18.97 -9.51 -0.19
C THR A 173 18.29 -8.27 -0.75
N VAL A 174 17.10 -8.43 -1.35
CA VAL A 174 16.25 -7.30 -1.78
C VAL A 174 15.22 -7.03 -0.67
N LEU A 175 15.02 -5.78 -0.28
CA LEU A 175 14.02 -5.39 0.74
C LEU A 175 12.72 -4.86 0.12
N GLY A 176 12.70 -4.67 -1.20
CA GLY A 176 11.58 -4.12 -1.95
C GLY A 176 11.97 -2.86 -2.73
N HIS A 177 11.05 -1.92 -2.81
CA HIS A 177 11.17 -0.66 -3.54
C HIS A 177 11.20 0.53 -2.56
N ASP A 178 12.00 1.56 -2.84
CA ASP A 178 12.19 2.76 -2.02
C ASP A 178 11.34 3.98 -2.45
N TRP A 179 10.87 4.06 -3.71
CA TRP A 179 10.21 5.25 -4.24
C TRP A 179 8.72 5.06 -4.51
N PHE A 180 7.89 5.80 -3.78
CA PHE A 180 6.47 5.89 -4.07
C PHE A 180 6.12 7.31 -4.48
N ALA A 181 5.48 7.45 -5.64
CA ALA A 181 4.80 8.69 -5.98
C ALA A 181 3.77 8.95 -4.88
N ASN A 182 3.96 10.02 -4.10
CA ASN A 182 3.00 10.52 -3.13
C ASN A 182 1.58 10.38 -3.70
N LYS A 183 0.72 9.57 -3.04
CA LYS A 183 -0.66 9.19 -3.44
C LYS A 183 -0.84 7.94 -4.32
N LEU A 184 -0.06 6.87 -4.13
CA LEU A 184 -0.43 5.57 -4.73
C LEU A 184 -1.58 4.93 -3.92
N GLU A 185 -2.69 4.66 -4.62
CA GLU A 185 -3.76 3.78 -4.15
C GLU A 185 -3.16 2.42 -3.74
N ILE A 186 -3.59 1.86 -2.60
CA ILE A 186 -3.14 0.55 -2.06
C ILE A 186 -3.12 -0.56 -3.13
N LEU A 187 -4.07 -0.50 -4.07
CA LEU A 187 -4.20 -1.36 -5.25
C LEU A 187 -2.95 -1.41 -6.14
N LYS A 188 -2.29 -0.26 -6.32
CA LYS A 188 -1.09 -0.15 -7.16
C LYS A 188 0.13 -0.67 -6.42
N LEU A 189 0.22 -0.43 -5.10
CA LEU A 189 1.25 -0.99 -4.23
C LEU A 189 1.22 -2.52 -4.22
N ILE A 190 0.04 -3.12 -4.09
CA ILE A 190 -0.11 -4.59 -4.05
C ILE A 190 0.46 -5.23 -5.33
N LYS A 191 0.20 -4.65 -6.50
CA LYS A 191 0.74 -5.17 -7.77
C LYS A 191 2.27 -5.13 -7.85
N ASP A 192 2.89 -4.09 -7.29
CA ASP A 192 4.35 -4.01 -7.24
C ASP A 192 4.90 -5.07 -6.26
N LEU A 193 4.27 -5.21 -5.09
CA LEU A 193 4.60 -6.23 -4.09
C LEU A 193 4.41 -7.66 -4.61
N ASP A 194 3.50 -7.90 -5.55
CA ASP A 194 3.29 -9.21 -6.14
C ASP A 194 4.55 -9.74 -6.82
N VAL A 195 5.29 -8.88 -7.51
CA VAL A 195 6.54 -9.30 -8.18
C VAL A 195 7.58 -9.72 -7.15
N TYR A 196 7.81 -8.91 -6.12
CA TYR A 196 8.77 -9.21 -5.06
C TYR A 196 8.38 -10.46 -4.27
N SER A 197 7.14 -10.52 -3.77
CA SER A 197 6.67 -11.64 -2.95
C SER A 197 6.66 -12.98 -3.69
N ASN A 198 6.31 -12.98 -4.99
CA ASN A 198 6.37 -14.20 -5.83
C ASN A 198 7.79 -14.68 -6.12
N LEU A 199 8.80 -13.82 -5.95
CA LEU A 199 10.22 -14.19 -6.03
C LEU A 199 10.81 -14.58 -4.67
N GLY A 200 9.98 -14.66 -3.62
CA GLY A 200 10.43 -14.97 -2.26
C GLY A 200 11.12 -13.81 -1.58
N VAL A 201 10.99 -12.60 -2.10
CA VAL A 201 11.51 -11.39 -1.46
C VAL A 201 10.59 -11.02 -0.29
N VAL A 202 11.18 -10.93 0.91
CA VAL A 202 10.50 -10.42 2.10
C VAL A 202 10.57 -8.91 2.06
N THR A 203 9.49 -8.28 1.60
CA THR A 203 9.46 -6.82 1.55
C THR A 203 9.23 -6.26 2.95
N SER A 204 10.02 -5.28 3.38
CA SER A 204 9.72 -4.44 4.54
C SER A 204 9.40 -3.05 4.02
N TYR A 205 8.13 -2.68 3.97
CA TYR A 205 7.70 -1.41 3.39
C TYR A 205 7.47 -0.34 4.44
N GLN A 206 7.85 0.90 4.13
CA GLN A 206 7.32 2.11 4.73
C GLN A 206 7.05 3.11 3.61
N ILE A 207 5.98 3.89 3.73
CA ILE A 207 5.74 5.01 2.82
C ILE A 207 6.98 5.88 2.83
N GLY A 208 7.65 5.97 1.67
CA GLY A 208 8.93 6.66 1.51
C GLY A 208 8.80 8.13 1.88
N PHE A 209 9.01 8.45 3.15
CA PHE A 209 9.39 9.80 3.52
C PHE A 209 10.88 9.93 3.23
N GLN A 210 11.21 10.91 2.39
CA GLN A 210 12.56 11.46 2.30
C GLN A 210 12.89 12.12 3.66
N GLY A 211 13.32 11.33 4.66
CA GLY A 211 13.58 11.79 6.02
C GLY A 211 14.10 10.68 6.97
N PRO A 212 14.60 11.04 8.17
CA PRO A 212 15.17 10.08 9.13
C PRO A 212 14.14 9.13 9.76
N ASP A 213 12.85 9.35 9.52
CA ASP A 213 11.72 8.63 10.10
C ASP A 213 11.30 7.38 9.28
N LEU A 214 12.25 6.74 8.58
CA LEU A 214 12.05 5.54 7.71
C LEU A 214 11.43 4.32 8.44
N LEU A 215 11.16 4.43 9.75
CA LEU A 215 10.49 3.42 10.58
C LEU A 215 9.17 3.86 11.24
N LYS A 216 8.67 5.07 10.99
CA LYS A 216 7.58 5.69 11.78
C LYS A 216 6.19 5.64 11.14
N TYR A 217 6.09 5.46 9.82
CA TYR A 217 4.81 5.58 9.09
C TYR A 217 4.61 4.37 8.14
N GLY A 218 3.73 3.45 8.56
CA GLY A 218 3.31 2.26 7.79
C GLY A 218 2.45 2.58 6.55
N PRO A 219 1.92 1.56 5.84
CA PRO A 219 1.83 0.16 6.27
C PRO A 219 3.13 -0.63 6.10
N LEU A 220 3.39 -1.53 7.05
CA LEU A 220 4.53 -2.47 7.01
C LEU A 220 4.12 -3.75 6.29
N VAL A 221 4.94 -4.25 5.36
CA VAL A 221 4.68 -5.57 4.74
C VAL A 221 5.37 -6.65 5.59
N LEU A 222 4.63 -7.72 5.90
CA LEU A 222 5.15 -8.94 6.52
C LEU A 222 5.02 -10.08 5.50
N THR A 223 6.12 -10.71 5.16
CA THR A 223 6.13 -11.85 4.23
C THR A 223 6.63 -13.12 4.93
N ALA A 224 5.90 -14.22 4.79
CA ALA A 224 6.25 -15.49 5.39
C ALA A 224 7.53 -16.07 4.75
N THR A 225 8.31 -16.77 5.57
CA THR A 225 9.58 -17.40 5.18
C THR A 225 9.60 -18.86 5.59
N GLU A 226 10.61 -19.61 5.16
CA GLU A 226 10.81 -20.99 5.64
C GLU A 226 10.94 -21.06 7.17
N ASP A 227 11.66 -20.12 7.76
CA ASP A 227 11.92 -20.03 9.20
C ASP A 227 10.76 -19.39 9.98
N ASN A 228 9.88 -18.65 9.30
CA ASN A 228 8.74 -18.00 9.92
C ASN A 228 7.47 -18.06 9.06
N GLN A 229 6.66 -19.09 9.32
CA GLN A 229 5.42 -19.40 8.57
C GLN A 229 4.18 -18.78 9.24
N VAL A 230 4.33 -18.28 10.46
CA VAL A 230 3.28 -17.64 11.25
C VAL A 230 3.64 -16.17 11.39
N LEU A 231 2.92 -15.32 10.68
CA LEU A 231 3.11 -13.88 10.76
C LEU A 231 2.19 -13.31 11.83
N SER A 232 2.75 -12.45 12.69
CA SER A 232 2.01 -11.74 13.72
C SER A 232 2.23 -10.23 13.59
N GLY A 233 1.14 -9.47 13.53
CA GLY A 233 1.19 -8.00 13.58
C GLY A 233 1.25 -7.45 14.98
N THR A 234 1.29 -6.12 15.07
CA THR A 234 1.07 -5.38 16.32
C THR A 234 -0.14 -4.48 16.17
N SER A 235 -0.78 -4.11 17.28
CA SER A 235 -1.93 -3.21 17.30
C SER A 235 -1.60 -1.75 16.96
N ASN A 236 -0.35 -1.41 16.66
CA ASN A 236 0.07 0.01 16.57
C ASN A 236 0.19 0.54 15.14
N LEU A 237 0.25 -0.33 14.13
CA LEU A 237 0.40 0.05 12.72
C LEU A 237 -0.41 -0.90 11.84
N PRO A 238 -0.92 -0.44 10.68
CA PRO A 238 -1.49 -1.33 9.68
C PRO A 238 -0.38 -2.14 8.97
N PHE A 239 -0.67 -3.38 8.65
CA PHE A 239 0.23 -4.31 7.97
C PHE A 239 -0.36 -4.85 6.67
N ILE A 240 0.51 -5.18 5.72
CA ILE A 240 0.19 -6.01 4.56
C ILE A 240 0.83 -7.39 4.78
N TYR A 241 0.04 -8.45 4.86
CA TYR A 241 0.53 -9.81 5.05
C TYR A 241 0.61 -10.55 3.72
N SER A 242 1.69 -11.29 3.50
CA SER A 242 1.87 -12.12 2.31
C SER A 242 2.54 -13.44 2.65
N SER A 243 2.15 -14.50 1.96
CA SER A 243 2.86 -15.79 2.06
C SER A 243 4.11 -15.81 1.21
N GLY A 244 4.23 -14.89 0.25
CA GLY A 244 5.21 -14.99 -0.83
C GLY A 244 5.15 -16.38 -1.48
N ILE A 245 6.30 -17.06 -1.49
CA ILE A 245 6.42 -18.44 -1.98
C ILE A 245 6.18 -19.50 -0.90
N LYS A 246 5.97 -19.10 0.36
CA LYS A 246 5.90 -20.03 1.48
C LYS A 246 4.55 -20.71 1.62
N LEU A 247 4.54 -22.03 1.47
CA LEU A 247 3.38 -22.89 1.68
C LEU A 247 2.93 -22.93 3.15
N ASN A 248 1.63 -23.14 3.36
CA ASN A 248 0.99 -23.33 4.66
C ASN A 248 1.14 -22.16 5.64
N SER A 249 1.19 -20.93 5.13
CA SER A 249 1.34 -19.72 5.94
C SER A 249 0.09 -19.39 6.74
N THR A 250 0.27 -18.94 7.98
CA THR A 250 -0.81 -18.44 8.85
C THR A 250 -0.55 -16.97 9.21
N PHE A 251 -1.57 -16.13 9.11
CA PHE A 251 -1.51 -14.72 9.49
C PHE A 251 -2.37 -14.46 10.71
N SER A 252 -1.81 -13.74 11.68
CA SER A 252 -2.47 -13.27 12.89
C SER A 252 -2.26 -11.76 13.01
N SER A 253 -3.32 -10.99 12.90
CA SER A 253 -3.28 -9.53 12.81
C SER A 253 -3.80 -8.84 14.06
N GLY A 254 -3.63 -7.52 14.10
CA GLY A 254 -3.95 -6.69 15.26
C GLY A 254 -5.42 -6.28 15.25
N SER A 255 -5.67 -5.08 15.79
CA SER A 255 -7.00 -4.43 15.78
C SER A 255 -7.05 -3.26 14.79
N ASN A 256 -6.14 -3.24 13.81
CA ASN A 256 -6.00 -2.16 12.82
C ASN A 256 -6.63 -2.60 11.51
N ASN A 257 -6.86 -1.67 10.60
CA ASN A 257 -7.29 -1.99 9.24
C ASN A 257 -6.12 -2.61 8.46
N ASP A 258 -5.96 -3.93 8.55
CA ASP A 258 -4.89 -4.70 7.94
C ASP A 258 -5.30 -5.20 6.55
N GLN A 259 -4.30 -5.63 5.79
CA GLN A 259 -4.45 -6.08 4.42
C GLN A 259 -3.77 -7.43 4.27
N PHE A 260 -4.42 -8.39 3.62
CA PHE A 260 -3.91 -9.75 3.48
C PHE A 260 -3.88 -10.15 2.03
N LYS A 261 -2.72 -10.49 1.51
CA LYS A 261 -2.60 -11.16 0.23
C LYS A 261 -2.92 -12.65 0.41
N VAL A 262 -4.05 -13.05 -0.12
CA VAL A 262 -4.57 -14.42 -0.03
C VAL A 262 -4.27 -15.16 -1.33
N ASN A 263 -3.53 -16.25 -1.20
CA ASN A 263 -3.27 -17.18 -2.29
C ASN A 263 -3.35 -18.61 -1.75
N LYS A 264 -3.15 -19.60 -2.64
CA LYS A 264 -3.19 -21.03 -2.28
C LYS A 264 -2.17 -21.47 -1.20
N ASN A 265 -1.19 -20.62 -0.89
CA ASN A 265 -0.15 -20.92 0.08
C ASN A 265 -0.56 -20.49 1.51
N VAL A 266 -1.68 -19.79 1.68
CA VAL A 266 -2.20 -19.33 2.99
C VAL A 266 -3.23 -20.34 3.50
N THR A 267 -3.06 -20.83 4.73
CA THR A 267 -3.99 -21.78 5.35
C THR A 267 -4.97 -21.11 6.30
N SER A 268 -4.56 -20.03 6.98
CA SER A 268 -5.42 -19.33 7.92
C SER A 268 -5.06 -17.85 8.04
N ILE A 269 -6.08 -17.01 8.15
CA ILE A 269 -6.01 -15.59 8.50
C ILE A 269 -6.92 -15.40 9.70
N ILE A 270 -6.35 -14.92 10.80
CA ILE A 270 -7.05 -14.67 12.06
C ILE A 270 -6.83 -13.20 12.39
N ASP A 271 -7.87 -12.40 12.21
CA ASP A 271 -7.87 -11.02 12.64
C ASP A 271 -8.57 -10.83 13.99
N SER A 272 -8.35 -9.67 14.63
CA SER A 272 -8.92 -9.34 15.94
C SER A 272 -9.63 -7.98 16.01
N GLY A 273 -9.91 -7.37 14.84
CA GLY A 273 -10.77 -6.21 14.65
C GLY A 273 -10.15 -5.18 13.70
N GLY A 274 -10.98 -4.28 13.19
CA GLY A 274 -10.57 -3.33 12.17
C GLY A 274 -11.55 -3.36 11.02
N ILE A 275 -11.15 -2.77 9.89
CA ILE A 275 -11.78 -2.98 8.59
C ILE A 275 -10.74 -3.62 7.69
N ASP A 276 -10.80 -4.94 7.62
CA ASP A 276 -9.75 -5.79 7.09
C ASP A 276 -10.03 -6.24 5.68
N THR A 277 -8.99 -6.28 4.86
CA THR A 277 -9.12 -6.55 3.42
C THR A 277 -8.29 -7.73 2.98
N ALA A 278 -8.96 -8.78 2.51
CA ALA A 278 -8.35 -9.92 1.85
C ALA A 278 -8.30 -9.72 0.32
N TRP A 279 -7.10 -9.75 -0.24
CA TRP A 279 -6.79 -9.57 -1.65
C TRP A 279 -6.49 -10.89 -2.34
N PHE A 280 -7.14 -11.13 -3.47
CA PHE A 280 -6.98 -12.33 -4.30
C PHE A 280 -6.57 -11.94 -5.71
N ASP A 281 -5.44 -12.46 -6.18
CA ASP A 281 -4.92 -12.23 -7.56
C ASP A 281 -5.68 -13.04 -8.63
N VAL A 282 -6.79 -13.67 -8.24
CA VAL A 282 -7.58 -14.55 -9.08
C VAL A 282 -9.01 -14.04 -9.18
N PRO A 283 -9.74 -14.32 -10.28
CA PRO A 283 -11.15 -13.96 -10.36
C PRO A 283 -11.96 -14.78 -9.34
N PHE A 284 -13.12 -14.28 -8.92
CA PHE A 284 -13.97 -14.99 -7.96
C PHE A 284 -14.33 -16.41 -8.42
N SER A 285 -14.47 -16.63 -9.73
CA SER A 285 -14.73 -17.95 -10.34
C SER A 285 -13.57 -18.96 -10.22
N ALA A 286 -12.39 -18.53 -9.76
CA ALA A 286 -11.24 -19.40 -9.51
C ALA A 286 -11.25 -20.04 -8.13
N VAL A 287 -12.12 -19.59 -7.23
CA VAL A 287 -12.26 -20.11 -5.87
C VAL A 287 -13.69 -20.55 -5.61
N LYS A 288 -13.87 -21.41 -4.60
CA LYS A 288 -15.15 -21.62 -3.95
C LYS A 288 -15.13 -20.87 -2.64
N PHE A 289 -16.05 -19.94 -2.47
CA PHE A 289 -16.19 -19.17 -1.26
C PHE A 289 -17.41 -19.66 -0.47
N GLN A 290 -17.23 -19.91 0.82
CA GLN A 290 -18.29 -20.39 1.69
C GLN A 290 -18.20 -19.72 3.06
N PHE A 291 -19.29 -19.10 3.49
CA PHE A 291 -19.47 -18.67 4.87
C PHE A 291 -19.65 -19.87 5.78
N THR A 292 -18.89 -19.90 6.87
CA THR A 292 -19.03 -20.89 7.94
C THR A 292 -19.73 -20.32 9.15
N SER A 293 -19.58 -19.02 9.41
CA SER A 293 -20.32 -18.25 10.41
C SER A 293 -20.45 -16.79 9.95
N THR A 294 -20.94 -15.89 10.81
CA THR A 294 -21.04 -14.45 10.52
C THR A 294 -19.70 -13.73 10.52
N SER A 295 -18.69 -14.30 11.18
CA SER A 295 -17.31 -13.78 11.26
C SER A 295 -16.30 -14.70 10.58
N ASP A 296 -16.68 -15.95 10.29
CA ASP A 296 -15.83 -16.94 9.63
C ASP A 296 -16.27 -17.23 8.20
N SER A 297 -15.30 -17.22 7.32
CA SER A 297 -15.46 -17.76 5.98
C SER A 297 -14.30 -18.66 5.58
N THR A 298 -14.56 -19.45 4.55
CA THR A 298 -13.60 -20.38 3.96
C THR A 298 -13.49 -20.13 2.48
N VAL A 299 -12.26 -20.16 1.99
CA VAL A 299 -11.92 -20.08 0.58
C VAL A 299 -11.25 -21.38 0.19
N THR A 300 -11.78 -22.07 -0.81
CA THR A 300 -11.16 -23.26 -1.39
C THR A 300 -10.73 -22.94 -2.81
N TYR A 301 -9.42 -23.04 -3.09
CA TYR A 301 -8.89 -22.90 -4.44
C TYR A 301 -9.25 -24.11 -5.30
N LYS A 302 -9.22 -23.95 -6.64
CA LYS A 302 -9.41 -25.09 -7.58
C LYS A 302 -8.45 -26.26 -7.34
N THR A 303 -7.31 -26.03 -6.70
CA THR A 303 -6.35 -27.06 -6.30
C THR A 303 -6.73 -27.80 -5.01
N ASN A 304 -7.91 -27.53 -4.44
CA ASN A 304 -8.41 -28.03 -3.15
C ASN A 304 -7.62 -27.57 -1.92
N GLU A 305 -6.77 -26.55 -2.06
CA GLU A 305 -6.17 -25.86 -0.92
C GLU A 305 -7.22 -24.99 -0.23
N LEU A 306 -7.29 -25.08 1.10
CA LEU A 306 -8.27 -24.41 1.95
C LEU A 306 -7.62 -23.29 2.75
N THR A 307 -8.18 -22.09 2.66
CA THR A 307 -7.85 -20.94 3.50
C THR A 307 -9.04 -20.60 4.39
N ARG A 308 -8.82 -20.45 5.69
CA ARG A 308 -9.80 -19.91 6.64
C ARG A 308 -9.58 -18.42 6.83
N LEU A 309 -10.66 -17.64 6.79
CA LEU A 309 -10.67 -16.21 7.06
C LEU A 309 -11.57 -15.96 8.26
N HIS A 310 -11.04 -15.37 9.31
CA HIS A 310 -11.76 -14.99 10.52
C HIS A 310 -11.66 -13.48 10.72
N ASP A 311 -12.80 -12.83 10.97
CA ASP A 311 -12.94 -11.38 11.17
C ASP A 311 -12.37 -10.55 9.99
N ILE A 312 -12.83 -10.85 8.77
CA ILE A 312 -12.47 -10.08 7.57
C ILE A 312 -13.72 -9.39 7.02
N GLU A 313 -13.63 -8.10 6.69
CA GLU A 313 -14.77 -7.29 6.24
C GLU A 313 -14.85 -7.19 4.70
N ARG A 314 -13.69 -7.15 4.01
CA ARG A 314 -13.58 -6.83 2.58
C ARG A 314 -12.83 -7.94 1.84
N LEU A 315 -13.40 -8.42 0.74
CA LEU A 315 -12.77 -9.36 -0.17
C LEU A 315 -12.60 -8.68 -1.53
N ILE A 316 -11.37 -8.64 -2.05
CA ILE A 316 -11.07 -8.08 -3.36
C ILE A 316 -10.49 -9.15 -4.26
N PHE A 317 -11.22 -9.51 -5.31
CA PHE A 317 -10.78 -10.38 -6.38
C PHE A 317 -10.32 -9.53 -7.57
N SER A 318 -9.66 -10.17 -8.54
CA SER A 318 -9.21 -9.46 -9.74
C SER A 318 -10.35 -8.96 -10.64
N ASP A 319 -11.57 -9.49 -10.48
CA ASP A 319 -12.75 -9.14 -11.27
C ASP A 319 -13.90 -8.49 -10.49
N LYS A 320 -13.91 -8.57 -9.14
CA LYS A 320 -14.92 -7.91 -8.31
C LYS A 320 -14.52 -7.78 -6.83
N SER A 321 -15.26 -6.94 -6.11
CA SER A 321 -15.11 -6.73 -4.67
C SER A 321 -16.41 -7.09 -3.93
N ILE A 322 -16.29 -7.70 -2.76
CA ILE A 322 -17.41 -8.15 -1.92
C ILE A 322 -17.16 -7.68 -0.48
N ALA A 323 -18.11 -6.99 0.12
CA ALA A 323 -18.11 -6.69 1.54
C ALA A 323 -18.95 -7.74 2.28
N ILE A 324 -18.42 -8.29 3.37
CA ILE A 324 -19.00 -9.46 4.04
C ILE A 324 -19.42 -9.21 5.49
N ASP A 325 -19.12 -8.03 6.03
CA ASP A 325 -19.53 -7.54 7.35
C ASP A 325 -21.00 -7.10 7.37
N ILE A 326 -21.91 -8.04 7.13
CA ILE A 326 -23.35 -7.77 7.10
C ILE A 326 -23.91 -7.37 8.47
N ASN A 327 -23.20 -7.69 9.55
CA ASN A 327 -23.51 -7.16 10.88
C ASN A 327 -22.85 -5.79 11.16
N GLY A 328 -21.99 -5.30 10.27
CA GLY A 328 -21.23 -4.05 10.36
C GLY A 328 -21.60 -3.02 9.28
N ASN A 329 -20.60 -2.46 8.61
CA ASN A 329 -20.72 -1.33 7.69
C ASN A 329 -21.42 -1.72 6.39
N ALA A 330 -21.19 -2.94 5.86
CA ALA A 330 -21.94 -3.43 4.70
C ALA A 330 -23.44 -3.56 4.96
N GLY A 331 -23.81 -4.13 6.12
CA GLY A 331 -25.21 -4.24 6.52
C GLY A 331 -25.87 -2.88 6.72
N THR A 332 -25.17 -1.95 7.35
CA THR A 332 -25.64 -0.57 7.55
C THR A 332 -25.87 0.14 6.22
N THR A 333 -24.92 0.03 5.29
CA THR A 333 -25.04 0.57 3.93
C THR A 333 -26.25 -0.02 3.20
N ALA A 334 -26.38 -1.35 3.20
CA ALA A 334 -27.49 -2.07 2.59
C ALA A 334 -28.87 -1.61 3.13
N LYS A 335 -28.98 -1.43 4.45
CA LYS A 335 -30.20 -0.95 5.11
C LYS A 335 -30.56 0.47 4.67
N ILE A 336 -29.60 1.40 4.68
CA ILE A 336 -29.84 2.80 4.29
C ILE A 336 -30.25 2.87 2.82
N LEU A 337 -29.53 2.17 1.92
CA LEU A 337 -29.86 2.12 0.50
C LEU A 337 -31.27 1.54 0.27
N GLY A 338 -31.59 0.41 0.92
CA GLY A 338 -32.90 -0.20 0.86
C GLY A 338 -34.04 0.71 1.30
N ALA A 339 -33.84 1.47 2.37
CA ALA A 339 -34.88 2.37 2.89
C ALA A 339 -35.03 3.65 2.05
N VAL A 340 -33.94 4.24 1.58
CA VAL A 340 -33.97 5.53 0.88
C VAL A 340 -34.20 5.39 -0.61
N PHE A 341 -33.54 4.44 -1.27
CA PHE A 341 -33.58 4.25 -2.72
C PHE A 341 -34.33 2.98 -3.15
N GLY A 342 -34.80 2.17 -2.20
CA GLY A 342 -35.49 0.91 -2.46
C GLY A 342 -34.52 -0.27 -2.62
N LYS A 343 -35.03 -1.50 -2.46
CA LYS A 343 -34.20 -2.72 -2.46
C LYS A 343 -33.37 -2.95 -3.74
N ASP A 344 -33.83 -2.45 -4.89
CA ASP A 344 -33.11 -2.67 -6.15
C ASP A 344 -31.81 -1.84 -6.22
N SER A 345 -31.69 -0.81 -5.36
CA SER A 345 -30.47 0.00 -5.24
C SER A 345 -29.26 -0.78 -4.71
N LEU A 346 -29.46 -1.93 -4.05
CA LEU A 346 -28.36 -2.78 -3.61
C LEU A 346 -27.55 -3.36 -4.78
N SER A 347 -28.09 -3.35 -6.01
CA SER A 347 -27.36 -3.72 -7.22
C SER A 347 -26.46 -2.59 -7.76
N ASN A 348 -26.62 -1.36 -7.26
CA ASN A 348 -25.78 -0.23 -7.62
C ASN A 348 -24.48 -0.27 -6.80
N LYS A 349 -23.48 -0.99 -7.33
CA LYS A 349 -22.17 -1.20 -6.69
C LYS A 349 -21.43 0.09 -6.33
N GLN A 350 -21.67 1.18 -7.07
CA GLN A 350 -21.06 2.47 -6.77
C GLN A 350 -21.65 3.09 -5.50
N TYR A 351 -22.97 2.99 -5.32
CA TYR A 351 -23.63 3.49 -4.10
C TYR A 351 -23.24 2.67 -2.88
N VAL A 352 -23.14 1.34 -3.03
CA VAL A 352 -22.61 0.46 -1.97
C VAL A 352 -21.18 0.89 -1.61
N GLY A 353 -20.32 1.08 -2.61
CA GLY A 353 -18.93 1.51 -2.40
C GLY A 353 -18.80 2.84 -1.67
N ILE A 354 -19.60 3.84 -2.04
CA ILE A 354 -19.61 5.15 -1.36
C ILE A 354 -20.05 5.00 0.10
N GLY A 355 -21.15 4.27 0.35
CA GLY A 355 -21.64 4.04 1.72
C GLY A 355 -20.60 3.35 2.61
N LEU A 356 -19.98 2.29 2.09
CA LEU A 356 -18.87 1.60 2.76
C LEU A 356 -17.72 2.55 3.06
N SER A 357 -17.21 3.27 2.06
CA SER A 357 -16.04 4.17 2.26
C SER A 357 -16.25 5.23 3.33
N LEU A 358 -17.48 5.74 3.45
CA LEU A 358 -17.81 6.78 4.43
C LEU A 358 -17.92 6.20 5.84
N LEU A 359 -18.55 5.04 5.99
CA LEU A 359 -18.62 4.36 7.29
C LEU A 359 -17.26 3.84 7.75
N ASP A 360 -16.46 3.30 6.83
CA ASP A 360 -15.10 2.81 7.09
C ASP A 360 -14.17 3.96 7.52
N ALA A 361 -14.44 5.18 7.04
CA ALA A 361 -13.76 6.41 7.49
C ALA A 361 -14.32 6.99 8.81
N GLY A 362 -15.27 6.33 9.46
CA GLY A 362 -15.83 6.71 10.76
C GLY A 362 -17.05 7.64 10.70
N MET A 363 -17.68 7.83 9.54
CA MET A 363 -18.94 8.58 9.46
C MET A 363 -20.04 7.90 10.28
N SER A 364 -20.83 8.67 11.04
CA SER A 364 -21.96 8.11 11.78
C SER A 364 -23.08 7.65 10.85
N THR A 365 -23.82 6.61 11.28
CA THR A 365 -24.94 6.04 10.51
C THR A 365 -26.02 7.07 10.16
N THR A 366 -26.35 7.96 11.10
CA THR A 366 -27.36 9.02 10.88
C THR A 366 -26.86 10.12 9.94
N THR A 367 -25.56 10.40 9.92
CA THR A 367 -24.97 11.34 8.95
C THR A 367 -25.00 10.75 7.54
N LEU A 368 -24.61 9.48 7.39
CA LEU A 368 -24.72 8.78 6.10
C LEU A 368 -26.17 8.69 5.62
N ALA A 369 -27.11 8.40 6.52
CA ALA A 369 -28.53 8.36 6.19
C ALA A 369 -29.05 9.74 5.74
N SER A 370 -28.58 10.84 6.36
CA SER A 370 -28.89 12.19 5.91
C SER A 370 -28.35 12.45 4.50
N LEU A 371 -27.09 12.08 4.25
CA LEU A 371 -26.47 12.20 2.92
C LEU A 371 -27.27 11.43 1.86
N ALA A 372 -27.75 10.23 2.18
CA ALA A 372 -28.60 9.44 1.30
C ALA A 372 -29.93 10.15 1.00
N VAL A 373 -30.61 10.70 2.02
CA VAL A 373 -31.86 11.48 1.85
C VAL A 373 -31.64 12.69 0.94
N ASP A 374 -30.53 13.41 1.14
CA ASP A 374 -30.16 14.56 0.31
C ASP A 374 -29.86 14.15 -1.13
N ALA A 375 -29.14 13.05 -1.33
CA ALA A 375 -28.83 12.48 -2.64
C ALA A 375 -30.08 11.96 -3.37
N ALA A 376 -31.08 11.47 -2.63
CA ALA A 376 -32.40 11.13 -3.16
C ALA A 376 -33.26 12.37 -3.49
N ASN A 377 -32.75 13.57 -3.23
CA ASN A 377 -33.42 14.84 -3.50
C ASN A 377 -34.79 14.98 -2.79
N LEU A 378 -34.92 14.41 -1.59
CA LEU A 378 -36.13 14.51 -0.77
C LEU A 378 -36.08 15.82 0.03
N LYS A 379 -36.96 16.78 -0.29
CA LYS A 379 -36.88 18.16 0.22
C LYS A 379 -37.91 18.51 1.28
N THR A 380 -38.99 17.74 1.39
CA THR A 380 -40.05 17.98 2.38
C THR A 380 -40.22 16.80 3.32
N ASN A 381 -40.72 17.07 4.53
CA ASN A 381 -41.02 16.03 5.53
C ASN A 381 -41.98 14.97 4.97
N ASP A 382 -42.98 15.40 4.18
CA ASP A 382 -43.91 14.48 3.52
C ASP A 382 -43.22 13.59 2.46
N GLN A 383 -42.31 14.15 1.67
CA GLN A 383 -41.52 13.39 0.69
C GLN A 383 -40.62 12.36 1.37
N ILE A 384 -39.95 12.74 2.47
CA ILE A 384 -39.09 11.85 3.24
C ILE A 384 -39.90 10.67 3.76
N VAL A 385 -40.99 10.94 4.50
CA VAL A 385 -41.82 9.89 5.12
C VAL A 385 -42.46 9.00 4.06
N SER A 386 -43.01 9.59 2.98
CA SER A 386 -43.67 8.82 1.92
C SER A 386 -42.70 7.87 1.21
N THR A 387 -41.48 8.32 0.92
CA THR A 387 -40.45 7.50 0.26
C THR A 387 -39.97 6.37 1.16
N LEU A 388 -39.60 6.70 2.41
CA LEU A 388 -39.16 5.69 3.39
C LEU A 388 -40.24 4.64 3.59
N TRP A 389 -41.50 5.05 3.77
CA TRP A 389 -42.60 4.11 3.95
C TRP A 389 -42.76 3.19 2.75
N LYS A 390 -42.77 3.75 1.53
CA LYS A 390 -42.95 2.95 0.32
C LYS A 390 -41.84 1.93 0.13
N ASN A 391 -40.60 2.32 0.39
CA ASN A 391 -39.47 1.43 0.25
C ASN A 391 -39.41 0.36 1.33
N VAL A 392 -39.78 0.69 2.57
CA VAL A 392 -39.73 -0.24 3.72
C VAL A 392 -40.92 -1.20 3.73
N PHE A 393 -42.13 -0.72 3.43
CA PHE A 393 -43.37 -1.51 3.51
C PHE A 393 -43.92 -1.95 2.16
N GLY A 394 -43.41 -1.43 1.04
CA GLY A 394 -43.89 -1.75 -0.31
C GLY A 394 -45.26 -1.14 -0.67
N THR A 395 -45.84 -0.33 0.21
CA THR A 395 -47.19 0.25 0.05
C THR A 395 -47.16 1.77 0.08
N THR A 396 -48.18 2.42 -0.46
CA THR A 396 -48.32 3.88 -0.32
C THR A 396 -48.96 4.21 1.03
N ALA A 397 -48.28 5.00 1.85
CA ALA A 397 -48.78 5.44 3.15
C ALA A 397 -50.04 6.33 3.02
N SER A 398 -51.04 6.12 3.87
CA SER A 398 -52.15 7.07 4.02
C SER A 398 -51.70 8.33 4.76
N ILE A 399 -52.55 9.37 4.78
CA ILE A 399 -52.26 10.60 5.53
C ILE A 399 -52.12 10.31 7.03
N SER A 400 -52.98 9.44 7.58
CA SER A 400 -52.93 9.05 8.99
C SER A 400 -51.68 8.23 9.33
N ASP A 401 -51.18 7.42 8.40
CA ASP A 401 -49.95 6.64 8.60
C ASP A 401 -48.73 7.54 8.70
N LYS A 402 -48.65 8.57 7.85
CA LYS A 402 -47.52 9.50 7.79
C LYS A 402 -47.49 10.51 8.93
N ALA A 403 -48.66 10.93 9.42
CA ALA A 403 -48.79 12.05 10.34
C ALA A 403 -47.88 11.96 11.59
N PRO A 404 -47.72 10.81 12.27
CA PRO A 404 -46.82 10.70 13.41
C PRO A 404 -45.35 10.95 13.04
N TYR A 405 -44.90 10.46 11.90
CA TYR A 405 -43.49 10.58 11.47
C TYR A 405 -43.17 11.95 10.90
N ILE A 406 -44.13 12.59 10.22
CA ILE A 406 -44.00 14.00 9.80
C ILE A 406 -43.86 14.88 11.04
N LYS A 407 -44.69 14.63 12.07
CA LYS A 407 -44.61 15.36 13.33
C LYS A 407 -43.24 15.25 14.00
N LEU A 408 -42.60 14.08 13.97
CA LEU A 408 -41.24 13.93 14.50
C LEU A 408 -40.24 14.88 13.82
N LEU A 409 -40.32 15.02 12.50
CA LEU A 409 -39.46 15.93 11.73
C LEU A 409 -39.80 17.40 12.03
N ASP A 410 -41.08 17.74 12.10
CA ASP A 410 -41.55 19.10 12.45
C ASP A 410 -41.09 19.51 13.86
N ASP A 411 -41.04 18.56 14.80
CA ASP A 411 -40.60 18.76 16.18
C ASP A 411 -39.05 18.75 16.33
N GLY A 412 -38.30 18.63 15.23
CA GLY A 412 -36.84 18.81 15.20
C GLY A 412 -36.00 17.54 15.06
N MET A 413 -36.60 16.37 14.84
CA MET A 413 -35.83 15.18 14.43
C MET A 413 -35.18 15.43 13.07
N THR A 414 -33.91 15.03 12.92
CA THR A 414 -33.24 15.18 11.61
C THR A 414 -33.74 14.13 10.61
N PRO A 415 -33.78 14.46 9.30
CA PRO A 415 -34.11 13.49 8.25
C PRO A 415 -33.27 12.21 8.31
N GLY A 416 -31.96 12.34 8.56
CA GLY A 416 -31.06 11.19 8.70
C GLY A 416 -31.41 10.28 9.88
N THR A 417 -31.88 10.84 11.00
CA THR A 417 -32.32 10.04 12.16
C THR A 417 -33.56 9.23 11.82
N LEU A 418 -34.55 9.84 11.18
CA LEU A 418 -35.76 9.13 10.75
C LEU A 418 -35.46 8.07 9.68
N ALA A 419 -34.60 8.40 8.72
CA ALA A 419 -34.18 7.47 7.67
C ALA A 419 -33.45 6.24 8.26
N TRP A 420 -32.58 6.44 9.24
CA TRP A 420 -31.94 5.33 9.95
C TRP A 420 -32.95 4.48 10.74
N LEU A 421 -33.89 5.10 11.44
CA LEU A 421 -34.96 4.37 12.15
C LEU A 421 -35.77 3.49 11.20
N ALA A 422 -36.12 4.00 10.02
CA ALA A 422 -36.79 3.24 8.97
C ALA A 422 -35.90 2.10 8.44
N ALA A 423 -34.61 2.40 8.22
CA ALA A 423 -33.63 1.47 7.68
C ALA A 423 -33.34 0.27 8.60
N ASP A 424 -33.32 0.45 9.92
CA ASP A 424 -33.02 -0.64 10.85
C ASP A 424 -34.26 -1.46 11.29
N THR A 425 -35.44 -1.20 10.73
CA THR A 425 -36.63 -2.01 10.99
C THR A 425 -36.51 -3.44 10.47
N THR A 426 -37.20 -4.37 11.14
CA THR A 426 -37.32 -5.76 10.66
C THR A 426 -37.94 -5.83 9.26
N PHE A 427 -38.87 -4.93 8.93
CA PHE A 427 -39.48 -4.85 7.61
C PHE A 427 -38.45 -4.58 6.52
N ASN A 428 -37.59 -3.57 6.71
CA ASN A 428 -36.55 -3.26 5.75
C ASN A 428 -35.51 -4.39 5.64
N LYS A 429 -35.09 -4.97 6.78
CA LYS A 429 -34.16 -6.12 6.83
C LYS A 429 -34.68 -7.31 6.03
N VAL A 430 -35.98 -7.59 6.09
CA VAL A 430 -36.64 -8.63 5.27
C VAL A 430 -36.70 -8.21 3.81
N ASN A 431 -37.10 -6.96 3.52
CA ASN A 431 -37.26 -6.46 2.16
C ASN A 431 -35.95 -6.48 1.34
N ILE A 432 -34.82 -6.15 1.97
CA ILE A 432 -33.49 -6.21 1.34
C ILE A 432 -32.86 -7.60 1.38
N ASN A 433 -33.54 -8.60 1.94
CA ASN A 433 -33.02 -9.95 2.16
C ASN A 433 -31.67 -9.95 2.91
N LEU A 434 -31.58 -9.23 4.03
CA LEU A 434 -30.32 -9.09 4.78
C LEU A 434 -29.74 -10.45 5.22
N VAL A 435 -30.60 -11.44 5.50
CA VAL A 435 -30.19 -12.82 5.80
C VAL A 435 -29.53 -13.49 4.60
N GLY A 436 -30.03 -13.27 3.38
CA GLY A 436 -29.37 -13.75 2.17
C GLY A 436 -28.05 -13.05 1.88
N LEU A 437 -27.96 -11.75 2.18
CA LEU A 437 -26.68 -11.01 2.09
C LEU A 437 -25.65 -11.57 3.08
N ALA A 438 -26.05 -12.00 4.29
CA ALA A 438 -25.14 -12.66 5.23
C ALA A 438 -24.52 -13.96 4.71
N GLN A 439 -25.07 -14.55 3.63
CA GLN A 439 -24.55 -15.76 2.98
C GLN A 439 -23.81 -15.48 1.68
N THR A 440 -23.83 -14.24 1.18
CA THR A 440 -23.30 -13.89 -0.15
C THR A 440 -22.37 -12.68 -0.13
N GLY A 441 -22.40 -11.88 0.95
CA GLY A 441 -21.86 -10.54 0.98
C GLY A 441 -22.65 -9.58 0.08
N ILE A 442 -22.11 -8.37 -0.10
CA ILE A 442 -22.63 -7.39 -1.05
C ILE A 442 -21.50 -6.91 -1.98
N GLU A 443 -21.76 -6.96 -3.29
CA GLU A 443 -20.78 -6.50 -4.27
C GLU A 443 -20.70 -4.97 -4.29
N TYR A 444 -19.47 -4.43 -4.41
CA TYR A 444 -19.24 -3.00 -4.43
C TYR A 444 -18.09 -2.62 -5.38
N ILE A 445 -18.00 -1.33 -5.69
CA ILE A 445 -16.82 -0.74 -6.35
C ILE A 445 -16.04 0.01 -5.27
N PRO A 446 -14.77 -0.34 -4.98
CA PRO A 446 -13.94 0.40 -4.04
C PRO A 446 -13.83 1.88 -4.43
N VAL A 447 -13.94 2.77 -3.44
CA VAL A 447 -13.74 4.21 -3.60
C VAL A 447 -12.36 4.54 -3.01
N SER A 448 -11.49 5.11 -3.84
CA SER A 448 -10.11 5.48 -3.52
C SER A 448 -9.98 6.84 -2.87
#